data_AF-A0A6L6R5S7-F1
#
_entry.id   AF-A0A6L6R5S7-F1
#
_cell.length_a   1.000
_cell.length_b   1.000
_cell.length_c   1.000
_cell.angle_alpha   90.00
_cell.angle_beta   90.00
_cell.angle_gamma   90.00
#
_symmetry.space_group_name_H-M   'P 1'
#
loop_
_entity.id
_entity.type
_entity.pdbx_description
1 polymer ?
#
loop_
_entity_poly.entity_id
_entity_poly.type
_entity_poly.pdbx_seq_one_letter_code
_entity_poly.pdbx_strand_id
1 'polypeptide(L)'
;MKSYDVVIVGGGSAGCSLAARLSADPSTSVLVLEAGRPDNILDPYIHMPAALTFPIGNKHYDWLYSSEPEPHMLDRRITHGRGKLLGGSSSINGMIFQRGNPLDFERWAADPGMGDWDYAHCLPYFKRMENCLAGADEYRGGSGPLELERGPVRNPLFGAFFEAVQQAGYPITSDVNGYQQEGFAAFDRNLRRGRRLSAARAYLHPVMHRRNLTVRTRSQVASVVMDGNRAIGVNVMEKGGGTTRITAGEVILCGGAFNTPQLLQLSGIGDAEYLRSIGVEPIHHLPGVGENLQDHLEVYVQHACTRPVSLNPNLKLWKRPFIGAQWLFMRSGPG
;
A
#
# COMPACT_ATOMS: atom_id res chain seq x y z
N MET A 1 17.80 -24.84 13.44
CA MET A 1 17.29 -23.45 13.27
C MET A 1 16.98 -23.25 11.80
N LYS A 2 15.86 -22.62 11.42
CA LYS A 2 15.57 -22.31 10.01
C LYS A 2 16.30 -21.03 9.63
N SER A 3 17.13 -21.08 8.59
CA SER A 3 17.84 -19.94 8.01
C SER A 3 17.24 -19.61 6.65
N TYR A 4 17.24 -18.33 6.30
CA TYR A 4 16.83 -17.83 5.00
C TYR A 4 17.88 -16.85 4.47
N ASP A 5 18.01 -16.72 3.16
CA ASP A 5 18.91 -15.72 2.57
C ASP A 5 18.31 -14.33 2.78
N VAL A 6 17.00 -14.18 2.55
CA VAL A 6 16.28 -12.92 2.76
C VAL A 6 15.05 -13.12 3.63
N VAL A 7 14.91 -12.28 4.65
CA VAL A 7 13.67 -12.12 5.42
C VAL A 7 13.05 -10.75 5.14
N ILE A 8 11.83 -10.75 4.63
CA ILE A 8 11.01 -9.56 4.39
C ILE A 8 10.01 -9.41 5.55
N VAL A 9 10.11 -8.29 6.28
CA VAL A 9 9.23 -7.97 7.41
C VAL A 9 8.07 -7.10 6.93
N GLY A 10 6.92 -7.72 6.70
CA GLY A 10 5.72 -7.09 6.17
C GLY A 10 5.37 -7.60 4.79
N GLY A 11 4.21 -8.25 4.67
CA GLY A 11 3.63 -8.72 3.41
C GLY A 11 2.78 -7.65 2.73
N GLY A 12 3.15 -6.37 2.87
CA GLY A 12 2.45 -5.22 2.30
C GLY A 12 2.70 -5.02 0.80
N SER A 13 2.44 -3.81 0.29
CA SER A 13 2.58 -3.51 -1.14
C SER A 13 4.00 -3.70 -1.67
N ALA A 14 5.00 -3.12 -1.00
CA ALA A 14 6.41 -3.30 -1.36
C ALA A 14 6.89 -4.73 -1.08
N GLY A 15 6.54 -5.28 0.09
CA GLY A 15 6.95 -6.63 0.49
C GLY A 15 6.48 -7.73 -0.46
N CYS A 16 5.24 -7.64 -0.98
CA CYS A 16 4.74 -8.56 -1.99
C CYS A 16 5.54 -8.46 -3.31
N SER A 17 5.88 -7.25 -3.74
CA SER A 17 6.66 -7.01 -4.96
C SER A 17 8.08 -7.57 -4.82
N LEU A 18 8.76 -7.25 -3.73
CA LEU A 18 10.10 -7.72 -3.42
C LEU A 18 10.15 -9.24 -3.31
N ALA A 19 9.21 -9.86 -2.59
CA ALA A 19 9.14 -11.31 -2.45
C ALA A 19 9.04 -12.00 -3.82
N ALA A 20 8.21 -11.47 -4.73
CA ALA A 20 8.04 -12.03 -6.06
C ALA A 20 9.28 -11.87 -6.95
N ARG A 21 10.02 -10.78 -6.80
CA ARG A 21 11.24 -10.51 -7.58
C ARG A 21 12.45 -11.28 -7.05
N LEU A 22 12.70 -11.25 -5.75
CA LEU A 22 13.83 -11.94 -5.12
C LEU A 22 13.70 -13.46 -5.25
N SER A 23 12.49 -14.01 -5.06
CA SER A 23 12.28 -15.46 -5.23
C SER A 23 12.29 -15.92 -6.70
N ALA A 24 12.45 -15.02 -7.68
CA ALA A 24 12.57 -15.42 -9.08
C ALA A 24 13.87 -16.18 -9.34
N ASP A 25 14.92 -15.89 -8.58
CA ASP A 25 16.12 -16.72 -8.50
C ASP A 25 15.84 -17.92 -7.57
N PRO A 26 15.84 -19.17 -8.08
CA PRO A 26 15.56 -20.36 -7.27
C PRO A 26 16.65 -20.64 -6.22
N SER A 27 17.84 -20.03 -6.33
CA SER A 27 18.92 -20.17 -5.35
C SER A 27 18.73 -19.29 -4.11
N THR A 28 17.87 -18.27 -4.18
CA THR A 28 17.60 -17.35 -3.08
C THR A 28 16.39 -17.81 -2.28
N SER A 29 16.59 -18.19 -1.02
CA SER A 29 15.51 -18.52 -0.08
C SER A 29 14.92 -17.28 0.58
N VAL A 30 13.61 -17.07 0.38
CA VAL A 30 12.89 -15.86 0.82
C VAL A 30 11.81 -16.22 1.83
N LEU A 31 11.80 -15.53 2.97
CA LEU A 31 10.73 -15.60 3.96
C LEU A 31 10.00 -14.26 4.06
N VAL A 32 8.67 -14.26 3.90
CA VAL A 32 7.81 -13.11 4.19
C VAL A 32 7.12 -13.33 5.52
N LEU A 33 7.25 -12.38 6.44
CA LEU A 33 6.56 -12.36 7.73
C LEU A 33 5.50 -11.26 7.73
N GLU A 34 4.23 -11.65 7.78
CA GLU A 34 3.10 -10.71 7.81
C GLU A 34 2.37 -10.82 9.16
N ALA A 35 2.24 -9.70 9.86
CA ALA A 35 1.56 -9.63 11.16
C ALA A 35 0.06 -9.93 11.05
N GLY A 36 -0.54 -9.53 9.95
CA GLY A 36 -1.94 -9.71 9.64
C GLY A 36 -2.33 -11.09 9.14
N ARG A 37 -3.59 -11.20 8.73
CA ARG A 37 -4.18 -12.45 8.23
C ARG A 37 -3.83 -12.71 6.76
N PRO A 38 -4.02 -13.94 6.24
CA PRO A 38 -3.89 -14.21 4.81
C PRO A 38 -4.95 -13.49 3.99
N ASP A 39 -4.64 -13.24 2.71
CA ASP A 39 -5.60 -12.83 1.70
C ASP A 39 -6.41 -14.07 1.23
N ASN A 40 -7.66 -14.17 1.66
CA ASN A 40 -8.59 -15.21 1.22
C ASN A 40 -9.42 -14.72 0.02
N ILE A 41 -9.45 -15.48 -1.07
CA ILE A 41 -10.12 -15.10 -2.32
C ILE A 41 -11.66 -15.00 -2.17
N LEU A 42 -12.20 -15.66 -1.15
CA LEU A 42 -13.63 -15.67 -0.83
C LEU A 42 -14.06 -14.50 0.04
N ASP A 43 -13.14 -13.66 0.49
CA ASP A 43 -13.44 -12.52 1.35
C ASP A 43 -13.96 -11.32 0.54
N PRO A 44 -15.26 -11.01 0.57
CA PRO A 44 -15.81 -9.94 -0.23
C PRO A 44 -15.28 -8.56 0.22
N TYR A 45 -14.86 -8.39 1.48
CA TYR A 45 -14.51 -7.06 1.99
C TYR A 45 -13.22 -6.49 1.41
N ILE A 46 -12.31 -7.37 0.99
CA ILE A 46 -11.04 -6.96 0.36
C ILE A 46 -11.07 -7.16 -1.16
N HIS A 47 -12.01 -7.93 -1.70
CA HIS A 47 -12.08 -8.21 -3.15
C HIS A 47 -13.15 -7.39 -3.88
N MET A 48 -14.24 -6.99 -3.20
CA MET A 48 -15.33 -6.21 -3.80
C MET A 48 -15.05 -4.70 -3.67
N PRO A 49 -14.96 -3.94 -4.77
CA PRO A 49 -14.75 -2.49 -4.72
C PRO A 49 -15.76 -1.74 -3.86
N ALA A 50 -17.04 -2.08 -3.96
CA ALA A 50 -18.12 -1.49 -3.17
C ALA A 50 -17.96 -1.67 -1.65
N ALA A 51 -17.13 -2.64 -1.21
CA ALA A 51 -16.90 -2.92 0.20
C ALA A 51 -15.75 -2.11 0.82
N LEU A 52 -15.19 -1.13 0.09
CA LEU A 52 -14.05 -0.31 0.49
C LEU A 52 -14.06 0.16 1.96
N THR A 53 -15.22 0.61 2.45
CA THR A 53 -15.32 1.22 3.78
C THR A 53 -15.38 0.20 4.92
N PHE A 54 -15.53 -1.10 4.64
CA PHE A 54 -15.67 -2.13 5.68
C PHE A 54 -14.35 -2.55 6.33
N PRO A 55 -13.23 -2.67 5.57
CA PRO A 55 -11.93 -2.96 6.18
C PRO A 55 -11.37 -1.84 7.05
N ILE A 56 -11.54 -0.57 6.65
CA ILE A 56 -11.01 0.59 7.38
C ILE A 56 -11.78 0.71 8.71
N GLY A 57 -11.05 0.84 9.83
CA GLY A 57 -11.66 0.85 11.16
C GLY A 57 -12.07 -0.54 11.69
N ASN A 58 -11.74 -1.62 10.99
CA ASN A 58 -12.00 -2.99 11.44
C ASN A 58 -10.71 -3.71 11.84
N LYS A 59 -10.59 -4.10 13.12
CA LYS A 59 -9.41 -4.76 13.71
C LYS A 59 -8.91 -6.02 12.97
N HIS A 60 -9.75 -6.62 12.14
CA HIS A 60 -9.40 -7.80 11.34
C HIS A 60 -8.67 -7.47 10.03
N TYR A 61 -8.62 -6.19 9.64
CA TYR A 61 -8.01 -5.72 8.39
C TYR A 61 -7.13 -4.49 8.59
N ASP A 62 -7.35 -3.74 9.67
CA ASP A 62 -6.73 -2.46 9.95
C ASP A 62 -5.93 -2.55 11.25
N TRP A 63 -4.82 -1.81 11.32
CA TRP A 63 -4.06 -1.59 12.53
C TRP A 63 -4.77 -0.70 13.54
N LEU A 64 -5.72 0.14 13.09
CA LEU A 64 -6.50 1.06 13.93
C LEU A 64 -5.63 2.12 14.63
N TYR A 65 -4.63 2.66 13.91
CA TYR A 65 -3.84 3.74 14.47
C TYR A 65 -4.68 5.01 14.64
N SER A 66 -4.32 5.77 15.66
CA SER A 66 -4.87 7.07 15.98
C SER A 66 -3.71 7.98 16.33
N SER A 67 -3.75 9.22 15.87
CA SER A 67 -2.75 10.22 16.27
C SER A 67 -2.87 10.56 17.76
N GLU A 68 -1.84 11.20 18.29
CA GLU A 68 -1.96 12.04 19.49
C GLU A 68 -2.84 13.27 19.20
N PRO A 69 -3.33 13.99 20.23
CA PRO A 69 -4.16 15.17 20.01
C PRO A 69 -3.42 16.17 19.13
N GLU A 70 -4.01 16.50 17.98
CA GLU A 70 -3.40 17.39 17.01
C GLU A 70 -3.59 18.85 17.45
N PRO A 71 -2.53 19.56 17.87
CA PRO A 71 -2.66 20.89 18.47
C PRO A 71 -3.21 21.93 17.47
N HIS A 72 -2.98 21.70 16.18
CA HIS A 72 -3.48 22.55 15.10
C HIS A 72 -4.83 22.09 14.53
N MET A 73 -5.48 21.09 15.16
CA MET A 73 -6.79 20.59 14.75
C MET A 73 -7.78 20.49 15.91
N LEU A 74 -7.71 21.42 16.88
CA LEU A 74 -8.58 21.48 18.07
C LEU A 74 -8.49 20.20 18.91
N ASP A 75 -7.27 19.69 19.11
CA ASP A 75 -6.97 18.49 19.91
C ASP A 75 -7.68 17.22 19.44
N ARG A 76 -8.14 17.19 18.18
CA ARG A 76 -8.73 15.99 17.59
C ARG A 76 -7.66 14.91 17.45
N ARG A 77 -8.08 13.67 17.65
CA ARG A 77 -7.30 12.48 17.28
C ARG A 77 -7.75 12.01 15.90
N ILE A 78 -6.79 11.84 15.00
CA ILE A 78 -7.04 11.49 13.60
C ILE A 78 -6.78 10.00 13.42
N THR A 79 -7.74 9.29 12.84
CA THR A 79 -7.61 7.85 12.56
C THR A 79 -6.77 7.63 11.31
N HIS A 80 -5.77 6.76 11.38
CA HIS A 80 -4.93 6.38 10.23
C HIS A 80 -5.18 4.91 9.85
N GLY A 81 -5.99 4.70 8.81
CA GLY A 81 -6.23 3.37 8.26
C GLY A 81 -4.96 2.78 7.64
N ARG A 82 -4.50 1.64 8.15
CA ARG A 82 -3.32 0.91 7.64
C ARG A 82 -3.62 -0.58 7.57
N GLY A 83 -3.41 -1.20 6.41
CA GLY A 83 -3.76 -2.61 6.22
C GLY A 83 -2.91 -3.57 7.05
N LYS A 84 -3.57 -4.46 7.78
CA LYS A 84 -3.02 -5.54 8.61
C LYS A 84 -3.44 -6.91 8.07
N LEU A 85 -2.96 -7.23 6.88
CA LEU A 85 -3.18 -8.48 6.16
C LEU A 85 -2.21 -8.58 4.99
N LEU A 86 -2.14 -9.76 4.36
CA LEU A 86 -1.36 -9.94 3.14
C LEU A 86 -1.84 -8.96 2.04
N GLY A 87 -0.90 -8.24 1.43
CA GLY A 87 -1.12 -7.12 0.53
C GLY A 87 -1.12 -5.75 1.24
N GLY A 88 -1.19 -5.74 2.58
CA GLY A 88 -1.18 -4.54 3.41
C GLY A 88 -2.24 -3.53 3.00
N SER A 89 -1.89 -2.24 2.97
CA SER A 89 -2.82 -1.17 2.61
C SER A 89 -3.37 -1.30 1.18
N SER A 90 -2.68 -1.96 0.24
CA SER A 90 -3.26 -2.19 -1.11
C SER A 90 -4.49 -3.10 -1.11
N SER A 91 -4.71 -3.88 -0.04
CA SER A 91 -5.90 -4.71 0.13
C SER A 91 -7.11 -3.93 0.70
N ILE A 92 -6.92 -2.68 1.14
CA ILE A 92 -7.96 -1.83 1.74
C ILE A 92 -8.07 -0.41 1.14
N ASN A 93 -7.24 -0.04 0.16
CA ASN A 93 -7.16 1.30 -0.42
C ASN A 93 -8.34 1.66 -1.36
N GLY A 94 -8.40 2.90 -1.85
CA GLY A 94 -9.41 3.35 -2.82
C GLY A 94 -9.27 2.85 -4.26
N MET A 95 -8.26 2.02 -4.56
CA MET A 95 -7.96 1.45 -5.89
C MET A 95 -7.62 2.46 -6.99
N ILE A 96 -7.53 3.75 -6.66
CA ILE A 96 -7.04 4.77 -7.59
C ILE A 96 -5.56 4.49 -7.86
N PHE A 97 -5.17 4.51 -9.13
CA PHE A 97 -3.79 4.38 -9.55
C PHE A 97 -3.28 5.70 -10.13
N GLN A 98 -2.31 6.29 -9.43
CA GLN A 98 -1.63 7.51 -9.83
C GLN A 98 -0.15 7.39 -9.42
N ARG A 99 0.74 7.86 -10.30
CA ARG A 99 2.18 8.00 -10.04
C ARG A 99 2.48 9.39 -9.46
N GLY A 100 3.65 9.54 -8.84
CA GLY A 100 4.15 10.85 -8.42
C GLY A 100 4.42 11.79 -9.60
N ASN A 101 4.56 13.08 -9.33
CA ASN A 101 4.98 14.05 -10.34
C ASN A 101 6.47 13.86 -10.65
N PRO A 102 6.91 14.01 -11.92
CA PRO A 102 8.34 13.95 -12.24
C PRO A 102 9.20 14.83 -11.33
N LEU A 103 8.74 16.05 -11.00
CA LEU A 103 9.48 16.97 -10.12
C LEU A 103 9.58 16.50 -8.66
N ASP A 104 8.70 15.60 -8.20
CA ASP A 104 8.86 14.97 -6.89
C ASP A 104 10.12 14.09 -6.86
N PHE A 105 10.40 13.38 -7.96
CA PHE A 105 11.57 12.52 -8.12
C PHE A 105 12.84 13.33 -8.40
N GLU A 106 12.75 14.41 -9.19
CA GLU A 106 13.87 15.34 -9.35
C GLU A 106 14.29 15.96 -8.00
N ARG A 107 13.31 16.29 -7.15
CA ARG A 107 13.59 16.75 -5.79
C ARG A 107 14.31 15.68 -4.96
N TRP A 108 13.92 14.40 -5.07
CA TRP A 108 14.63 13.32 -4.38
C TRP A 108 16.05 13.17 -4.90
N ALA A 109 16.26 13.23 -6.21
CA ALA A 109 17.58 13.09 -6.81
C ALA A 109 18.57 14.19 -6.43
N ALA A 110 18.05 15.37 -6.04
CA ALA A 110 18.87 16.47 -5.53
C ALA A 110 19.46 16.19 -4.14
N ASP A 111 18.91 15.24 -3.38
CA ASP A 111 19.45 14.89 -2.05
C ASP A 111 20.73 14.04 -2.18
N PRO A 112 21.76 14.28 -1.34
CA PRO A 112 23.01 13.54 -1.39
C PRO A 112 22.80 12.01 -1.28
N GLY A 113 23.35 11.27 -2.26
CA GLY A 113 23.25 9.81 -2.32
C GLY A 113 21.98 9.27 -2.99
N MET A 114 21.09 10.15 -3.46
CA MET A 114 19.83 9.78 -4.12
C MET A 114 19.82 10.06 -5.63
N GLY A 115 20.98 10.38 -6.24
CA GLY A 115 21.07 10.83 -7.64
C GLY A 115 20.41 9.92 -8.69
N ASP A 116 20.32 8.62 -8.44
CA ASP A 116 19.67 7.65 -9.34
C ASP A 116 18.16 7.47 -9.07
N TRP A 117 17.53 8.40 -8.34
CA TRP A 117 16.09 8.40 -8.02
C TRP A 117 15.28 9.47 -8.76
N ASP A 118 15.86 10.09 -9.80
CA ASP A 118 15.12 11.01 -10.67
C ASP A 118 14.01 10.29 -11.46
N TYR A 119 13.16 11.05 -12.17
CA TYR A 119 12.03 10.45 -12.87
C TYR A 119 12.47 9.51 -13.99
N ALA A 120 13.56 9.82 -14.69
CA ALA A 120 14.07 9.01 -15.80
C ALA A 120 14.56 7.64 -15.32
N HIS A 121 15.20 7.57 -14.16
CA HIS A 121 15.60 6.31 -13.52
C HIS A 121 14.40 5.53 -12.96
N CYS A 122 13.38 6.23 -12.44
CA CYS A 122 12.18 5.59 -11.90
C CYS A 122 11.23 5.06 -13.00
N LEU A 123 11.15 5.73 -14.15
CA LEU A 123 10.18 5.44 -15.21
C LEU A 123 10.21 3.98 -15.71
N PRO A 124 11.37 3.35 -15.98
CA PRO A 124 11.45 1.93 -16.32
C PRO A 124 10.79 1.02 -15.28
N TYR A 125 10.91 1.34 -13.99
CA TYR A 125 10.27 0.57 -12.91
C TYR A 125 8.77 0.81 -12.86
N PHE A 126 8.31 2.04 -13.13
CA PHE A 126 6.89 2.34 -13.27
C PHE A 126 6.25 1.63 -14.46
N LYS A 127 6.96 1.51 -15.59
CA LYS A 127 6.50 0.72 -16.72
C LYS A 127 6.51 -0.78 -16.39
N ARG A 128 7.52 -1.25 -15.67
CA ARG A 128 7.63 -2.67 -15.28
C ARG A 128 6.58 -3.12 -14.27
N MET A 129 6.05 -2.21 -13.45
CA MET A 129 5.05 -2.55 -12.43
C MET A 129 3.62 -2.71 -12.99
N GLU A 130 3.31 -2.09 -14.12
CA GLU A 130 1.95 -1.98 -14.63
C GLU A 130 1.70 -2.62 -16.00
N ASN A 131 0.44 -2.95 -16.23
CA ASN A 131 -0.15 -3.31 -17.51
C ASN A 131 -1.36 -2.41 -17.75
N CYS A 132 -1.15 -1.32 -18.47
CA CYS A 132 -2.19 -0.38 -18.86
C CYS A 132 -3.03 -0.97 -19.99
N LEU A 133 -4.30 -1.27 -19.69
CA LEU A 133 -5.20 -1.89 -20.66
C LEU A 133 -5.61 -0.94 -21.80
N ALA A 134 -5.37 0.36 -21.66
CA ALA A 134 -5.56 1.34 -22.73
C ALA A 134 -4.43 1.32 -23.77
N GLY A 135 -3.30 0.65 -23.47
CA GLY A 135 -2.13 0.57 -24.33
C GLY A 135 -0.86 1.00 -23.60
N ALA A 136 0.27 0.40 -24.00
CA ALA A 136 1.59 0.85 -23.58
C ALA A 136 2.12 1.93 -24.54
N ASP A 137 2.93 2.83 -24.02
CA ASP A 137 3.57 3.91 -24.78
C ASP A 137 4.92 4.30 -24.18
N GLU A 138 5.38 5.51 -24.44
CA GLU A 138 6.61 6.07 -23.86
C GLU A 138 6.58 6.08 -22.32
N TYR A 139 5.43 6.35 -21.71
CA TYR A 139 5.25 6.52 -20.26
C TYR A 139 4.62 5.28 -19.60
N ARG A 140 3.76 4.54 -20.31
CA ARG A 140 2.91 3.47 -19.78
C ARG A 140 3.50 2.08 -20.02
N GLY A 141 3.31 1.19 -19.03
CA GLY A 141 3.69 -0.21 -19.11
C GLY A 141 2.58 -1.08 -19.69
N GLY A 142 2.93 -2.19 -20.36
CA GLY A 142 1.96 -3.10 -20.99
C GLY A 142 2.04 -4.56 -20.55
N SER A 143 2.89 -4.88 -19.58
CA SER A 143 3.19 -6.29 -19.24
C SER A 143 3.50 -6.51 -17.76
N GLY A 144 3.36 -5.48 -16.93
CA GLY A 144 3.52 -5.60 -15.49
C GLY A 144 2.37 -6.35 -14.82
N PRO A 145 2.55 -6.77 -13.57
CA PRO A 145 1.57 -7.58 -12.85
C PRO A 145 0.33 -6.81 -12.40
N LEU A 146 0.38 -5.48 -12.31
CA LEU A 146 -0.78 -4.66 -11.99
C LEU A 146 -1.54 -4.32 -13.27
N GLU A 147 -2.65 -4.99 -13.52
CA GLU A 147 -3.60 -4.60 -14.56
C GLU A 147 -4.31 -3.31 -14.15
N LEU A 148 -4.29 -2.32 -15.05
CA LEU A 148 -4.87 -1.00 -14.84
C LEU A 148 -5.97 -0.75 -15.86
N GLU A 149 -7.18 -0.56 -15.39
CA GLU A 149 -8.33 -0.17 -16.21
C GLU A 149 -8.69 1.29 -15.97
N ARG A 150 -8.96 2.04 -17.04
CA ARG A 150 -9.50 3.39 -16.95
C ARG A 150 -10.94 3.33 -16.43
N GLY A 151 -11.26 4.15 -15.43
CA GLY A 151 -12.63 4.26 -14.93
C GLY A 151 -13.61 4.62 -16.07
N PRO A 152 -14.80 4.02 -16.15
CA PRO A 152 -15.66 4.12 -17.33
C PRO A 152 -16.46 5.44 -17.44
N VAL A 153 -16.30 6.37 -16.48
CA VAL A 153 -16.90 7.73 -16.47
C VAL A 153 -18.40 7.78 -16.82
N ARG A 154 -19.17 6.76 -16.44
CA ARG A 154 -20.58 6.62 -16.89
C ARG A 154 -21.58 7.51 -16.16
N ASN A 155 -21.23 7.98 -14.96
CA ASN A 155 -22.14 8.80 -14.16
C ASN A 155 -22.18 10.23 -14.76
N PRO A 156 -23.37 10.80 -15.02
CA PRO A 156 -23.49 12.16 -15.58
C PRO A 156 -22.83 13.25 -14.73
N LEU A 157 -22.60 13.00 -13.43
CA LEU A 157 -21.84 13.92 -12.58
C LEU A 157 -20.41 14.13 -13.07
N PHE A 158 -19.77 13.14 -13.70
CA PHE A 158 -18.43 13.31 -14.25
C PHE A 158 -18.40 14.27 -15.45
N GLY A 159 -19.39 14.16 -16.34
CA GLY A 159 -19.51 15.09 -17.47
C GLY A 159 -19.73 16.52 -16.99
N ALA A 160 -20.68 16.72 -16.08
CA ALA A 160 -20.92 18.03 -15.47
C ALA A 160 -19.67 18.58 -14.74
N PHE A 161 -18.90 17.71 -14.09
CA PHE A 161 -17.65 18.10 -13.43
C PHE A 161 -16.58 18.53 -14.44
N PHE A 162 -16.36 17.78 -15.53
CA PHE A 162 -15.40 18.17 -16.56
C PHE A 162 -15.79 19.46 -17.28
N GLU A 163 -17.07 19.67 -17.56
CA GLU A 163 -17.58 20.94 -18.10
C GLU A 163 -17.26 22.11 -17.15
N ALA A 164 -17.53 21.94 -15.84
CA ALA A 164 -17.24 22.97 -14.84
C ALA A 164 -15.74 23.25 -14.68
N VAL A 165 -14.89 22.22 -14.74
CA VAL A 165 -13.43 22.33 -14.74
C VAL A 165 -12.93 23.17 -15.92
N GLN A 166 -13.46 22.92 -17.12
CA GLN A 166 -13.10 23.70 -18.31
C GLN A 166 -13.60 25.15 -18.22
N GLN A 167 -14.81 25.38 -17.71
CA GLN A 167 -15.32 26.73 -17.43
C GLN A 167 -14.47 27.50 -16.43
N ALA A 168 -13.87 26.79 -15.47
CA ALA A 168 -12.92 27.35 -14.51
C ALA A 168 -11.51 27.58 -15.09
N GLY A 169 -11.27 27.24 -16.36
CA GLY A 169 -10.02 27.50 -17.07
C GLY A 169 -8.96 26.40 -16.96
N TYR A 170 -9.30 25.22 -16.42
CA TYR A 170 -8.35 24.12 -16.26
C TYR A 170 -8.39 23.12 -17.41
N PRO A 171 -7.26 22.49 -17.77
CA PRO A 171 -7.21 21.50 -18.83
C PRO A 171 -7.77 20.14 -18.41
N ILE A 172 -8.33 19.43 -19.38
CA ILE A 172 -8.60 18.00 -19.29
C ILE A 172 -7.39 17.25 -19.88
N THR A 173 -6.80 16.33 -19.13
CA THR A 173 -5.73 15.46 -19.63
C THR A 173 -6.29 14.09 -20.01
N SER A 174 -5.74 13.48 -21.05
CA SER A 174 -6.06 12.11 -21.42
C SER A 174 -5.45 11.09 -20.46
N ASP A 175 -4.36 11.43 -19.76
CA ASP A 175 -3.67 10.52 -18.86
C ASP A 175 -2.80 11.25 -17.83
N VAL A 176 -3.21 11.18 -16.56
CA VAL A 176 -2.45 11.74 -15.42
C VAL A 176 -1.12 11.03 -15.14
N ASN A 177 -0.89 9.88 -15.76
CA ASN A 177 0.36 9.12 -15.66
C ASN A 177 1.19 9.19 -16.96
N GLY A 178 0.75 9.98 -17.94
CA GLY A 178 1.40 10.19 -19.23
C GLY A 178 2.18 11.51 -19.29
N TYR A 179 2.36 12.04 -20.49
CA TYR A 179 3.14 13.27 -20.74
C TYR A 179 2.68 14.48 -19.91
N GLN A 180 1.36 14.73 -19.85
CA GLN A 180 0.79 15.85 -19.12
C GLN A 180 0.00 15.36 -17.90
N GLN A 181 0.62 15.44 -16.73
CA GLN A 181 -0.04 15.12 -15.47
C GLN A 181 -0.99 16.23 -14.99
N GLU A 182 -0.62 17.51 -15.17
CA GLU A 182 -1.45 18.63 -14.73
C GLU A 182 -2.77 18.69 -15.51
N GLY A 183 -3.87 18.64 -14.78
CA GLY A 183 -5.22 18.72 -15.32
C GLY A 183 -6.15 17.72 -14.66
N PHE A 184 -7.33 17.54 -15.27
CA PHE A 184 -8.35 16.64 -14.77
C PHE A 184 -8.55 15.49 -15.75
N ALA A 185 -8.69 14.27 -15.24
CA ALA A 185 -8.94 13.09 -16.06
C ALA A 185 -9.74 12.04 -15.31
N ALA A 186 -10.21 11.06 -16.06
CA ALA A 186 -10.57 9.78 -15.48
C ALA A 186 -9.30 9.08 -14.99
N PHE A 187 -9.31 8.60 -13.74
CA PHE A 187 -8.21 7.84 -13.18
C PHE A 187 -8.23 6.38 -13.62
N ASP A 188 -7.04 5.81 -13.74
CA ASP A 188 -6.87 4.36 -13.78
C ASP A 188 -7.14 3.76 -12.41
N ARG A 189 -7.55 2.49 -12.42
CA ARG A 189 -7.82 1.70 -11.22
C ARG A 189 -7.20 0.33 -11.34
N ASN A 190 -6.64 -0.17 -10.25
CA ASN A 190 -6.11 -1.53 -10.19
C ASN A 190 -7.23 -2.53 -9.85
N LEU A 191 -8.07 -2.81 -10.85
CA LEU A 191 -9.14 -3.81 -10.82
C LEU A 191 -8.89 -4.87 -11.87
N ARG A 192 -9.30 -6.10 -11.59
CA ARG A 192 -9.33 -7.19 -12.56
C ARG A 192 -10.66 -7.93 -12.50
N ARG A 193 -11.44 -7.85 -13.57
CA ARG A 193 -12.75 -8.50 -13.69
C ARG A 193 -13.65 -8.18 -12.49
N GLY A 194 -13.78 -6.89 -12.18
CA GLY A 194 -14.61 -6.38 -11.08
C GLY A 194 -14.08 -6.69 -9.67
N ARG A 195 -12.86 -7.20 -9.54
CA ARG A 195 -12.22 -7.45 -8.24
C ARG A 195 -11.05 -6.51 -8.02
N ARG A 196 -10.86 -6.06 -6.78
CA ARG A 196 -9.64 -5.39 -6.35
C ARG A 196 -8.41 -6.22 -6.71
N LEU A 197 -7.42 -5.59 -7.33
CA LEU A 197 -6.12 -6.20 -7.61
C LEU A 197 -5.05 -5.66 -6.65
N SER A 198 -5.04 -6.20 -5.43
CA SER A 198 -4.02 -5.88 -4.42
C SER A 198 -2.62 -6.35 -4.84
N ALA A 199 -1.57 -5.85 -4.17
CA ALA A 199 -0.21 -6.32 -4.40
C ALA A 199 -0.04 -7.81 -4.09
N ALA A 200 -0.77 -8.35 -3.10
CA ALA A 200 -0.78 -9.79 -2.84
C ALA A 200 -1.31 -10.58 -4.04
N ARG A 201 -2.38 -10.11 -4.68
CA ARG A 201 -3.00 -10.77 -5.84
C ARG A 201 -2.18 -10.61 -7.11
N ALA A 202 -1.56 -9.45 -7.31
CA ALA A 202 -0.77 -9.14 -8.49
C ALA A 202 0.62 -9.79 -8.46
N TYR A 203 1.35 -9.66 -7.35
CA TYR A 203 2.74 -10.09 -7.25
C TYR A 203 2.91 -11.44 -6.57
N LEU A 204 2.26 -11.64 -5.42
CA LEU A 204 2.62 -12.74 -4.52
C LEU A 204 1.92 -14.05 -4.89
N HIS A 205 0.58 -14.06 -4.96
CA HIS A 205 -0.21 -15.26 -5.26
C HIS A 205 0.24 -16.02 -6.52
N PRO A 206 0.60 -15.38 -7.64
CA PRO A 206 1.07 -16.09 -8.83
C PRO A 206 2.34 -16.93 -8.60
N VAL A 207 3.18 -16.56 -7.61
CA VAL A 207 4.49 -17.17 -7.38
C VAL A 207 4.61 -17.92 -6.05
N MET A 208 3.54 -17.97 -5.24
CA MET A 208 3.53 -18.68 -3.95
C MET A 208 3.77 -20.20 -4.06
N HIS A 209 3.73 -20.77 -5.27
CA HIS A 209 4.05 -22.18 -5.52
C HIS A 209 5.56 -22.46 -5.56
N ARG A 210 6.42 -21.42 -5.61
CA ARG A 210 7.87 -21.55 -5.66
C ARG A 210 8.40 -22.14 -4.36
N ARG A 211 9.26 -23.17 -4.45
CA ARG A 211 9.80 -23.91 -3.29
C ARG A 211 10.70 -23.07 -2.39
N ASN A 212 11.35 -22.04 -2.93
CA ASN A 212 12.25 -21.12 -2.23
C ASN A 212 11.53 -19.93 -1.59
N LEU A 213 10.20 -19.81 -1.73
CA LEU A 213 9.40 -18.74 -1.12
C LEU A 213 8.51 -19.28 0.00
N THR A 214 8.74 -18.82 1.23
CA THR A 214 7.86 -19.09 2.36
C THR A 214 7.11 -17.83 2.76
N VAL A 215 5.79 -17.92 2.95
CA VAL A 215 4.96 -16.81 3.46
C VAL A 215 4.31 -17.23 4.77
N ARG A 216 4.57 -16.48 5.84
CA ARG A 216 3.97 -16.70 7.16
C ARG A 216 3.14 -15.50 7.57
N THR A 217 1.83 -15.69 7.62
CA THR A 217 0.88 -14.72 8.16
C THR A 217 0.73 -14.88 9.68
N ARG A 218 0.09 -13.91 10.34
CA ARG A 218 -0.08 -13.87 11.81
C ARG A 218 1.25 -14.00 12.54
N SER A 219 2.30 -13.42 11.98
CA SER A 219 3.67 -13.48 12.47
C SER A 219 4.19 -12.05 12.69
N GLN A 220 4.00 -11.54 13.90
CA GLN A 220 4.48 -10.22 14.29
C GLN A 220 5.99 -10.29 14.57
N VAL A 221 6.77 -9.46 13.89
CA VAL A 221 8.19 -9.27 14.23
C VAL A 221 8.28 -8.30 15.41
N ALA A 222 9.10 -8.67 16.40
CA ALA A 222 9.31 -7.93 17.64
C ALA A 222 10.55 -7.02 17.55
N SER A 223 11.64 -7.54 16.98
CA SER A 223 12.89 -6.81 16.78
C SER A 223 13.73 -7.45 15.67
N VAL A 224 14.63 -6.65 15.10
CA VAL A 224 15.74 -7.10 14.27
C VAL A 224 16.87 -7.55 15.17
N VAL A 225 17.51 -8.66 14.83
CA VAL A 225 18.66 -9.19 15.57
C VAL A 225 19.93 -8.64 14.95
N MET A 226 20.71 -7.92 15.75
CA MET A 226 21.95 -7.29 15.34
C MET A 226 23.18 -8.05 15.85
N ASP A 227 24.25 -8.02 15.07
CA ASP A 227 25.62 -8.39 15.46
C ASP A 227 26.54 -7.25 15.03
N GLY A 228 26.94 -6.44 16.01
CA GLY A 228 27.52 -5.12 15.76
C GLY A 228 26.60 -4.25 14.90
N ASN A 229 27.08 -3.85 13.73
CA ASN A 229 26.34 -3.05 12.75
C ASN A 229 25.60 -3.88 11.69
N ARG A 230 25.55 -5.21 11.83
CA ARG A 230 24.95 -6.11 10.84
C ARG A 230 23.66 -6.73 11.36
N ALA A 231 22.59 -6.65 10.57
CA ALA A 231 21.38 -7.43 10.82
C ALA A 231 21.61 -8.90 10.42
N ILE A 232 21.30 -9.84 11.32
CA ILE A 232 21.53 -11.29 11.12
C ILE A 232 20.26 -12.13 11.33
N GLY A 233 19.11 -11.47 11.41
CA GLY A 233 17.82 -12.13 11.61
C GLY A 233 16.78 -11.25 12.27
N VAL A 234 15.69 -11.88 12.69
CA VAL A 234 14.59 -11.23 13.39
C VAL A 234 14.05 -12.11 14.52
N ASN A 235 13.50 -11.47 15.54
CA ASN A 235 12.72 -12.12 16.59
C ASN A 235 11.24 -12.01 16.25
N VAL A 236 10.54 -13.14 16.20
CA VAL A 236 9.10 -13.22 15.89
C VAL A 236 8.33 -13.57 17.15
N MET A 237 7.28 -12.83 17.46
CA MET A 237 6.42 -13.08 18.62
C MET A 237 5.75 -14.45 18.53
N GLU A 238 5.76 -15.20 19.63
CA GLU A 238 5.02 -16.45 19.77
C GLU A 238 3.64 -16.22 20.40
N LYS A 239 2.67 -17.10 20.10
CA LYS A 239 1.30 -17.00 20.64
C LYS A 239 1.24 -17.17 22.16
N GLY A 240 2.21 -17.86 22.77
CA GLY A 240 2.29 -18.13 24.21
C GLY A 240 3.11 -17.10 24.99
N GLY A 241 3.57 -16.03 24.35
CA GLY A 241 4.57 -15.12 24.90
C GLY A 241 5.99 -15.52 24.51
N GLY A 242 6.92 -14.57 24.60
CA GLY A 242 8.29 -14.73 24.14
C GLY A 242 8.45 -14.58 22.61
N THR A 243 9.65 -14.88 22.13
CA THR A 243 10.02 -14.71 20.72
C THR A 243 10.85 -15.89 20.19
N THR A 244 10.57 -16.32 18.98
CA THR A 244 11.46 -17.22 18.23
C THR A 244 12.41 -16.42 17.35
N ARG A 245 13.70 -16.74 17.40
CA ARG A 245 14.69 -16.18 16.46
C ARG A 245 14.65 -16.88 15.10
N ILE A 246 14.69 -16.10 14.03
CA ILE A 246 14.88 -16.55 12.64
C ILE A 246 16.16 -15.92 12.12
N THR A 247 17.07 -16.75 11.62
CA THR A 247 18.34 -16.28 11.02
C THR A 247 18.12 -15.85 9.57
N ALA A 248 18.75 -14.74 9.18
CA ALA A 248 18.66 -14.19 7.83
C ALA A 248 20.04 -13.74 7.33
N GLY A 249 20.32 -13.91 6.04
CA GLY A 249 21.45 -13.25 5.38
C GLY A 249 21.25 -11.73 5.26
N GLU A 250 20.04 -11.35 4.87
CA GLU A 250 19.54 -9.98 4.77
C GLU A 250 18.14 -9.83 5.38
N VAL A 251 17.86 -8.68 5.99
CA VAL A 251 16.54 -8.32 6.53
C VAL A 251 16.05 -7.07 5.83
N ILE A 252 14.90 -7.15 5.17
CA ILE A 252 14.27 -6.03 4.46
C ILE A 252 12.99 -5.63 5.18
N LEU A 253 12.91 -4.40 5.66
CA LEU A 253 11.74 -3.90 6.38
C LEU A 253 10.71 -3.33 5.40
N CYS A 254 9.52 -3.91 5.43
CA CYS A 254 8.36 -3.56 4.61
C CYS A 254 7.12 -3.31 5.49
N GLY A 255 7.31 -2.81 6.71
CA GLY A 255 6.24 -2.50 7.67
C GLY A 255 5.42 -1.25 7.33
N GLY A 256 5.79 -0.54 6.26
CA GLY A 256 5.22 0.76 5.90
C GLY A 256 5.77 1.89 6.77
N ALA A 257 5.28 3.11 6.51
CA ALA A 257 5.77 4.34 7.15
C ALA A 257 5.57 4.40 8.68
N PHE A 258 4.71 3.55 9.25
CA PHE A 258 4.42 3.51 10.69
C PHE A 258 5.21 2.39 11.39
N ASN A 259 5.09 1.14 10.93
CA ASN A 259 5.73 0.02 11.64
C ASN A 259 7.23 -0.11 11.37
N THR A 260 7.73 0.38 10.23
CA THR A 260 9.17 0.30 9.94
C THR A 260 10.00 1.12 10.93
N PRO A 261 9.74 2.43 11.14
CA PRO A 261 10.49 3.20 12.14
C PRO A 261 10.25 2.68 13.56
N GLN A 262 9.02 2.27 13.91
CA GLN A 262 8.75 1.65 15.20
C GLN A 262 9.62 0.40 15.43
N LEU A 263 9.70 -0.50 14.45
CA LEU A 263 10.49 -1.71 14.57
C LEU A 263 11.99 -1.42 14.66
N LEU A 264 12.49 -0.44 13.90
CA LEU A 264 13.88 0.02 14.02
C LEU A 264 14.15 0.53 15.45
N GLN A 265 13.27 1.37 15.99
CA GLN A 265 13.39 1.88 17.36
C GLN A 265 13.36 0.73 18.39
N LEU A 266 12.42 -0.21 18.28
CA LEU A 266 12.37 -1.42 19.13
C LEU A 266 13.60 -2.32 18.99
N SER A 267 14.38 -2.15 17.93
CA SER A 267 15.63 -2.87 17.67
C SER A 267 16.87 -2.06 18.09
N GLY A 268 16.70 -0.93 18.77
CA GLY A 268 17.79 -0.06 19.21
C GLY A 268 18.36 0.85 18.11
N ILE A 269 17.66 1.05 17.00
CA ILE A 269 18.08 1.93 15.90
C ILE A 269 17.18 3.15 15.87
N GLY A 270 17.71 4.32 16.26
CA GLY A 270 16.94 5.57 16.36
C GLY A 270 17.66 6.65 17.15
N ASP A 271 16.93 7.68 17.60
CA ASP A 271 17.49 8.69 18.51
C ASP A 271 17.90 8.05 19.85
N ALA A 272 19.16 8.21 20.26
CA ALA A 272 19.71 7.44 21.36
C ALA A 272 19.18 7.90 22.73
N GLU A 273 18.87 9.19 22.88
CA GLU A 273 18.32 9.74 24.11
C GLU A 273 16.86 9.32 24.27
N TYR A 274 16.07 9.44 23.19
CA TYR A 274 14.70 8.97 23.15
C TYR A 274 14.60 7.47 23.46
N LEU A 275 15.42 6.63 22.81
CA LEU A 275 15.41 5.18 23.04
C LEU A 275 15.69 4.82 24.50
N ARG A 276 16.71 5.44 25.13
CA ARG A 276 16.98 5.25 26.57
C ARG A 276 15.81 5.71 27.44
N SER A 277 15.14 6.81 27.09
CA SER A 277 14.00 7.33 27.85
C SER A 277 12.82 6.35 27.92
N ILE A 278 12.68 5.47 26.94
CA ILE A 278 11.64 4.43 26.87
C ILE A 278 12.16 3.02 27.23
N GLY A 279 13.39 2.91 27.75
CA GLY A 279 13.98 1.66 28.21
C GLY A 279 14.49 0.74 27.09
N VAL A 280 14.79 1.27 25.91
CA VAL A 280 15.41 0.53 24.81
C VAL A 280 16.90 0.88 24.74
N GLU A 281 17.77 -0.13 24.76
CA GLU A 281 19.21 0.07 24.61
C GLU A 281 19.57 0.49 23.18
N PRO A 282 20.20 1.67 22.97
CA PRO A 282 20.59 2.11 21.64
C PRO A 282 21.76 1.29 21.10
N ILE A 283 21.59 0.72 19.90
CA ILE A 283 22.62 0.03 19.12
C ILE A 283 23.21 0.97 18.06
N HIS A 284 22.37 1.79 17.42
CA HIS A 284 22.78 2.73 16.40
C HIS A 284 22.02 4.05 16.51
N HIS A 285 22.75 5.13 16.72
CA HIS A 285 22.18 6.47 16.77
C HIS A 285 21.84 6.96 15.36
N LEU A 286 20.55 7.01 15.05
CA LEU A 286 20.02 7.50 13.78
C LEU A 286 18.75 8.32 14.06
N PRO A 287 18.90 9.60 14.43
CA PRO A 287 17.79 10.40 14.98
C PRO A 287 16.67 10.67 13.97
N GLY A 288 16.90 10.48 12.67
CA GLY A 288 15.84 10.59 11.65
C GLY A 288 14.81 9.44 11.67
N VAL A 289 15.04 8.35 12.42
CA VAL A 289 14.08 7.22 12.48
C VAL A 289 12.82 7.63 13.25
N GLY A 290 11.71 7.72 12.52
CA GLY A 290 10.41 8.12 13.05
C GLY A 290 10.07 9.59 12.76
N GLU A 291 11.05 10.36 12.28
CA GLU A 291 10.91 11.76 11.93
C GLU A 291 10.48 11.96 10.46
N ASN A 292 10.21 13.21 10.09
CA ASN A 292 9.86 13.63 8.72
C ASN A 292 8.65 12.87 8.13
N LEU A 293 7.69 12.48 8.98
CA LEU A 293 6.43 11.90 8.55
C LEU A 293 5.65 12.92 7.72
N GLN A 294 5.31 12.54 6.50
CA GLN A 294 4.48 13.31 5.58
C GLN A 294 3.22 12.51 5.25
N ASP A 295 2.07 13.17 5.26
CA ASP A 295 0.78 12.61 4.84
C ASP A 295 -0.02 13.70 4.13
N HIS A 296 -1.02 13.31 3.32
CA HIS A 296 -1.90 14.25 2.64
C HIS A 296 -3.17 14.45 3.47
N LEU A 297 -3.36 15.66 4.01
CA LEU A 297 -4.58 16.01 4.73
C LEU A 297 -5.77 16.09 3.77
N GLU A 298 -6.81 15.33 4.05
CA GLU A 298 -8.04 15.30 3.25
C GLU A 298 -9.20 15.99 3.99
N VAL A 299 -10.00 16.76 3.24
CA VAL A 299 -11.26 17.35 3.71
C VAL A 299 -12.37 16.99 2.72
N TYR A 300 -13.47 16.45 3.21
CA TYR A 300 -14.62 16.12 2.38
C TYR A 300 -15.56 17.32 2.23
N VAL A 301 -15.78 17.74 0.99
CA VAL A 301 -16.80 18.72 0.61
C VAL A 301 -17.93 17.99 -0.12
N GLN A 302 -19.16 18.09 0.39
CA GLN A 302 -20.31 17.34 -0.12
C GLN A 302 -21.45 18.28 -0.49
N HIS A 303 -22.09 18.00 -1.63
CA HIS A 303 -23.23 18.77 -2.13
C HIS A 303 -24.40 17.84 -2.49
N ALA A 304 -25.62 18.32 -2.28
CA ALA A 304 -26.82 17.64 -2.73
C ALA A 304 -26.94 17.71 -4.27
N CYS A 305 -27.36 16.61 -4.89
CA CYS A 305 -27.66 16.59 -6.32
C CYS A 305 -29.13 16.94 -6.56
N THR A 306 -29.40 17.78 -7.55
CA THR A 306 -30.78 18.11 -8.00
C THR A 306 -31.46 16.94 -8.74
N ARG A 307 -30.67 15.97 -9.23
CA ARG A 307 -31.11 14.76 -9.90
C ARG A 307 -30.72 13.52 -9.08
N PRO A 308 -31.43 12.38 -9.21
CA PRO A 308 -31.12 11.14 -8.47
C PRO A 308 -29.94 10.37 -9.06
N VAL A 309 -28.80 11.05 -9.25
CA VAL A 309 -27.58 10.52 -9.91
C VAL A 309 -26.43 10.30 -8.94
N SER A 310 -26.59 10.66 -7.66
CA SER A 310 -25.57 10.43 -6.63
C SER A 310 -25.46 8.95 -6.27
N LEU A 311 -24.30 8.55 -5.76
CA LEU A 311 -24.07 7.19 -5.27
C LEU A 311 -24.57 6.98 -3.82
N ASN A 312 -24.97 8.05 -3.13
CA ASN A 312 -25.43 8.00 -1.74
C ASN A 312 -26.52 6.95 -1.47
N PRO A 313 -27.53 6.74 -2.35
CA PRO A 313 -28.53 5.70 -2.13
C PRO A 313 -27.99 4.27 -2.02
N ASN A 314 -26.77 3.99 -2.50
CA ASN A 314 -26.12 2.67 -2.42
C ASN A 314 -25.59 2.38 -1.01
N LEU A 315 -25.48 3.38 -0.15
CA LEU A 315 -25.06 3.22 1.25
C LEU A 315 -26.16 2.63 2.14
N LYS A 316 -27.42 2.60 1.67
CA LYS A 316 -28.56 2.05 2.42
C LYS A 316 -28.34 0.56 2.72
N LEU A 317 -28.47 0.18 3.99
CA LEU A 317 -28.18 -1.18 4.49
C LEU A 317 -28.89 -2.28 3.70
N TRP A 318 -30.18 -2.09 3.37
CA TRP A 318 -30.98 -3.07 2.66
C TRP A 318 -30.53 -3.31 1.20
N LYS A 319 -29.74 -2.41 0.60
CA LYS A 319 -29.17 -2.61 -0.74
C LYS A 319 -27.92 -3.50 -0.73
N ARG A 320 -27.25 -3.64 0.42
CA ARG A 320 -25.99 -4.37 0.53
C ARG A 320 -26.07 -5.83 0.03
N PRO A 321 -27.10 -6.63 0.36
CA PRO A 321 -27.22 -7.99 -0.16
C PRO A 321 -27.32 -8.03 -1.69
N PHE A 322 -28.06 -7.11 -2.31
CA PHE A 322 -28.23 -7.03 -3.76
C PHE A 322 -26.94 -6.61 -4.47
N ILE A 323 -26.23 -5.61 -3.91
CA ILE A 323 -24.90 -5.21 -4.41
C ILE A 323 -23.92 -6.38 -4.33
N GLY A 324 -23.91 -7.08 -3.19
CA GLY A 324 -23.08 -8.26 -2.98
C GLY A 324 -23.41 -9.38 -3.98
N ALA A 325 -24.70 -9.66 -4.21
CA ALA A 325 -25.14 -10.67 -5.18
C ALA A 325 -24.75 -10.28 -6.62
N GLN A 326 -24.96 -9.02 -7.01
CA GLN A 326 -24.55 -8.52 -8.33
C GLN A 326 -23.04 -8.70 -8.55
N TRP A 327 -22.22 -8.36 -7.57
CA TRP A 327 -20.78 -8.56 -7.67
C TRP A 327 -20.37 -10.03 -7.70
N LEU A 328 -21.03 -10.86 -6.88
CA LEU A 328 -20.71 -12.29 -6.76
C LEU A 328 -20.97 -13.03 -8.07
N PHE A 329 -22.14 -12.81 -8.69
CA PHE A 329 -22.59 -13.54 -9.87
C PHE A 329 -22.22 -12.88 -11.19
N MET A 330 -22.15 -11.53 -11.24
CA MET A 330 -21.94 -10.78 -12.48
C MET A 330 -20.61 -10.01 -12.51
N ARG A 331 -19.83 -10.01 -11.42
CA ARG A 331 -18.59 -9.22 -11.31
C ARG A 331 -18.76 -7.75 -11.68
N SER A 332 -19.93 -7.20 -11.37
CA SER A 332 -20.31 -5.82 -11.62
C SER A 332 -21.01 -5.23 -10.40
N GLY A 333 -21.22 -3.91 -10.40
CA GLY A 333 -21.87 -3.19 -9.32
C GLY A 333 -21.23 -1.82 -9.10
N PRO A 334 -21.67 -1.07 -8.07
CA PRO A 334 -21.01 0.16 -7.65
C PRO A 334 -19.57 -0.10 -7.18
N GLY A 335 -18.66 0.83 -7.46
CA GLY A 335 -17.23 0.70 -7.15
C GLY A 335 -16.43 0.20 -8.33
#